data_AF-A0A6P6U0N5-F1
#
_entry.id   AF-A0A6P6U0N5-F1
#
_cell.length_a   1.000
_cell.length_b   1.000
_cell.length_c   1.000
_cell.angle_alpha   90.00
_cell.angle_beta   90.00
_cell.angle_gamma   90.00
#
_symmetry.space_group_name_H-M   'P 1'
#
loop_
_entity.id
_entity.type
_entity.pdbx_description
1 polymer ?
#
loop_
_entity_poly.entity_id
_entity_poly.type
_entity_poly.pdbx_seq_one_letter_code
_entity_poly.pdbx_strand_id
1 'polypeptide(L)'
;MEMGYDYDEQNEKHQHHEAVDGLFNLFNKANNDLAMLHDRLDKEFKQIYPDNANPMKLVARIKKIQEEVSSLNEQCRELLAAKQDLIDKARVILVGNRSLLQRLQASTGVPVTDDSNDSAYTNFNQIIEEWTVQVRSRTGDEKQESGPEDINHLLFSAIVPGN
;
A
#
# COMPACT_ATOMS: atom_id res chain seq x y z
N MET A 1 -47.27 73.39 -8.46
CA MET A 1 -46.91 72.41 -9.51
C MET A 1 -45.46 72.67 -9.84
N GLU A 2 -44.58 72.05 -9.06
CA GLU A 2 -43.91 70.78 -9.41
C GLU A 2 -42.81 71.04 -10.43
N MET A 3 -41.57 71.18 -9.96
CA MET A 3 -40.30 71.04 -10.73
C MET A 3 -39.10 71.02 -9.75
N GLY A 4 -39.28 70.42 -8.57
CA GLY A 4 -38.24 70.29 -7.53
C GLY A 4 -37.93 68.85 -7.11
N TYR A 5 -38.54 67.84 -7.75
CA TYR A 5 -38.44 66.45 -7.33
C TYR A 5 -37.54 65.56 -8.22
N ASP A 6 -37.01 66.09 -9.33
CA ASP A 6 -36.30 65.28 -10.34
C ASP A 6 -34.76 65.33 -10.21
N TYR A 7 -34.21 66.30 -9.47
CA TYR A 7 -32.76 66.44 -9.26
C TYR A 7 -32.23 65.54 -8.14
N ASP A 8 -33.02 65.31 -7.09
CA ASP A 8 -32.62 64.45 -5.97
C ASP A 8 -32.66 62.96 -6.36
N GLU A 9 -33.65 62.53 -7.15
CA GLU A 9 -33.78 61.14 -7.59
C GLU A 9 -32.66 60.72 -8.57
N GLN A 10 -32.16 61.66 -9.38
CA GLN A 10 -30.99 61.41 -10.24
C GLN A 10 -29.71 61.33 -9.40
N ASN A 11 -29.55 62.17 -8.39
CA ASN A 11 -28.35 62.18 -7.56
C ASN A 11 -28.24 60.91 -6.68
N GLU A 12 -29.36 60.42 -6.14
CA GLU A 12 -29.41 59.14 -5.42
C GLU A 12 -29.12 57.94 -6.32
N LYS A 13 -29.61 57.93 -7.57
CA LYS A 13 -29.29 56.87 -8.54
C LYS A 13 -27.81 56.84 -8.92
N HIS A 14 -27.17 58.01 -9.06
CA HIS A 14 -25.73 58.10 -9.34
C HIS A 14 -24.90 57.66 -8.13
N GLN A 15 -25.27 58.05 -6.90
CA GLN A 15 -24.61 57.59 -5.67
C GLN A 15 -24.80 56.08 -5.43
N HIS A 16 -25.98 55.55 -5.73
CA HIS A 16 -26.23 54.11 -5.68
C HIS A 16 -25.36 53.35 -6.70
N HIS A 17 -25.17 53.89 -7.90
CA HIS A 17 -24.30 53.29 -8.89
C HIS A 17 -22.83 53.32 -8.44
N GLU A 18 -22.37 54.44 -7.89
CA GLU A 18 -21.01 54.58 -7.36
C GLU A 18 -20.74 53.66 -6.15
N ALA A 19 -21.71 53.46 -5.26
CA ALA A 19 -21.60 52.50 -4.16
C ALA A 19 -21.55 51.05 -4.64
N VAL A 20 -22.33 50.71 -5.68
CA VAL A 20 -22.32 49.38 -6.31
C VAL A 20 -21.01 49.14 -7.08
N ASP A 21 -20.50 50.15 -7.77
CA ASP A 21 -19.20 50.10 -8.46
C ASP A 21 -18.05 49.99 -7.44
N GLY A 22 -18.14 50.70 -6.32
CA GLY A 22 -17.22 50.56 -5.19
C GLY A 22 -17.21 49.14 -4.62
N LEU A 23 -18.39 48.53 -4.45
CA LEU A 23 -18.51 47.14 -4.00
C LEU A 23 -17.94 46.15 -5.03
N PHE A 24 -18.22 46.37 -6.32
CA PHE A 24 -17.67 45.54 -7.41
C PHE A 24 -16.14 45.62 -7.46
N ASN A 25 -15.59 46.82 -7.32
CA ASN A 25 -14.14 47.04 -7.26
C ASN A 25 -13.52 46.39 -6.01
N LEU A 26 -14.20 46.43 -4.87
CA LEU A 26 -13.74 45.77 -3.65
C LEU A 26 -13.72 44.24 -3.81
N PHE A 27 -14.77 43.65 -4.40
CA PHE A 27 -14.80 42.21 -4.67
C PHE A 27 -13.74 41.80 -5.69
N ASN A 28 -13.55 42.57 -6.74
CA ASN A 28 -12.48 42.31 -7.71
C ASN A 28 -11.10 42.40 -7.06
N LYS A 29 -10.88 43.40 -6.20
CA LYS A 29 -9.63 43.52 -5.45
C LYS A 29 -9.43 42.34 -4.51
N ALA A 30 -10.43 41.97 -3.72
CA ALA A 30 -10.36 40.83 -2.82
C ALA A 30 -10.10 39.52 -3.58
N ASN A 31 -10.72 39.34 -4.75
CA ASN A 31 -10.50 38.19 -5.62
C ASN A 31 -9.06 38.15 -6.16
N ASN A 32 -8.54 39.30 -6.61
CA ASN A 32 -7.16 39.41 -7.07
C ASN A 32 -6.16 39.18 -5.93
N ASP A 33 -6.42 39.71 -4.74
CA ASP A 33 -5.59 39.51 -3.55
C ASP A 33 -5.58 38.02 -3.14
N LEU A 34 -6.74 37.34 -3.16
CA LEU A 34 -6.84 35.89 -2.90
C LEU A 34 -6.08 35.06 -3.95
N ALA A 35 -6.19 35.41 -5.24
CA ALA A 35 -5.43 34.75 -6.29
C ALA A 35 -3.92 34.92 -6.10
N MET A 36 -3.47 36.12 -5.75
CA MET A 36 -2.05 36.38 -5.46
C MET A 36 -1.57 35.59 -4.24
N LEU A 37 -2.37 35.50 -3.18
CA LEU A 37 -2.06 34.70 -2.00
C LEU A 37 -1.98 33.21 -2.34
N HIS A 38 -2.92 32.70 -3.13
CA HIS A 38 -2.91 31.30 -3.59
C HIS A 38 -1.63 30.98 -4.35
N ASP A 39 -1.24 31.80 -5.33
CA ASP A 39 -0.04 31.59 -6.13
C ASP A 39 1.24 31.66 -5.30
N ARG A 40 1.27 32.55 -4.31
CA ARG A 40 2.40 32.66 -3.38
C ARG A 40 2.51 31.42 -2.49
N LEU A 41 1.40 30.97 -1.92
CA LEU A 41 1.35 29.78 -1.09
C LEU A 41 1.75 28.53 -1.88
N ASP A 42 1.29 28.37 -3.12
CA ASP A 42 1.66 27.25 -3.97
C ASP A 42 3.17 27.24 -4.31
N LYS A 43 3.75 28.42 -4.55
CA LYS A 43 5.21 28.55 -4.74
C LYS A 43 6.00 28.20 -3.48
N GLU A 44 5.61 28.76 -2.34
CA GLU A 44 6.27 28.47 -1.05
C GLU A 44 6.12 26.98 -0.69
N PHE A 45 4.95 26.40 -0.94
CA PHE A 45 4.72 24.97 -0.72
C PHE A 45 5.64 24.09 -1.58
N LYS A 46 5.76 24.37 -2.89
CA LYS A 46 6.68 23.62 -3.78
C LYS A 46 8.15 23.84 -3.45
N GLN A 47 8.50 25.00 -2.90
CA GLN A 47 9.87 25.30 -2.47
C GLN A 47 10.24 24.54 -1.18
N ILE A 48 9.33 24.50 -0.20
CA ILE A 48 9.52 23.79 1.06
C ILE A 48 9.48 22.28 0.85
N TYR A 49 8.56 21.81 0.01
CA TYR A 49 8.35 20.39 -0.25
C TYR A 49 8.71 20.05 -1.71
N PRO A 50 9.96 19.65 -1.97
CA PRO A 50 10.32 19.09 -3.27
C PRO A 50 9.51 17.82 -3.55
N ASP A 51 9.46 17.43 -4.82
CA ASP A 51 8.58 16.36 -5.31
C ASP A 51 8.68 15.02 -4.56
N ASN A 52 9.87 14.66 -4.09
CA ASN A 52 10.13 13.45 -3.31
C ASN A 52 9.65 13.53 -1.85
N ALA A 53 9.44 14.74 -1.32
CA ALA A 53 9.01 15.03 0.05
C ALA A 53 7.62 15.68 0.13
N ASN A 54 6.94 15.89 -1.01
CA ASN A 54 5.58 16.42 -1.06
C ASN A 54 4.61 15.50 -0.30
N PRO A 55 3.95 15.98 0.77
CA PRO A 55 3.08 15.16 1.61
C PRO A 55 1.95 14.46 0.84
N MET A 56 1.34 15.12 -0.14
CA MET A 56 0.28 14.50 -0.96
C MET A 56 0.83 13.36 -1.82
N LYS A 57 2.01 13.55 -2.43
CA LYS A 57 2.68 12.51 -3.22
C LYS A 57 3.15 11.36 -2.35
N LEU A 58 3.62 11.63 -1.13
CA LEU A 58 4.00 10.62 -0.15
C LEU A 58 2.81 9.75 0.24
N VAL A 59 1.67 10.35 0.59
CA VAL A 59 0.44 9.60 0.91
C VAL A 59 0.01 8.73 -0.27
N ALA A 60 0.05 9.25 -1.50
CA ALA A 60 -0.27 8.46 -2.69
C ALA A 60 0.68 7.27 -2.88
N ARG A 61 1.99 7.47 -2.68
CA ARG A 61 2.99 6.40 -2.75
C ARG A 61 2.81 5.37 -1.65
N ILE A 62 2.51 5.79 -0.42
CA ILE A 62 2.26 4.89 0.72
C ILE A 62 1.02 4.02 0.44
N LYS A 63 -0.08 4.62 -0.04
CA LYS A 63 -1.28 3.87 -0.42
C LYS A 63 -0.98 2.84 -1.50
N LYS A 64 -0.25 3.24 -2.54
CA LYS A 64 0.18 2.34 -3.61
C LYS A 64 1.02 1.17 -3.07
N ILE A 65 2.01 1.45 -2.21
CA ILE A 65 2.84 0.40 -1.60
C ILE A 65 1.97 -0.53 -0.73
N GLN A 66 1.01 0.00 0.02
CA GLN A 66 0.12 -0.80 0.85
C GLN A 66 -0.73 -1.77 0.00
N GLU A 67 -1.26 -1.30 -1.13
CA GLU A 67 -1.98 -2.13 -2.10
C GLU A 67 -1.07 -3.20 -2.71
N GLU A 68 0.12 -2.80 -3.18
CA GLU A 68 1.09 -3.70 -3.80
C GLU A 68 1.60 -4.77 -2.84
N VAL A 69 1.89 -4.41 -1.58
CA VAL A 69 2.32 -5.35 -0.53
C VAL A 69 1.19 -6.34 -0.19
N SER A 70 -0.05 -5.87 -0.12
CA SER A 70 -1.21 -6.74 0.13
C SER A 70 -1.40 -7.74 -1.01
N SER A 71 -1.30 -7.27 -2.26
CA SER A 71 -1.37 -8.12 -3.44
C SER A 71 -0.22 -9.13 -3.51
N LEU A 72 1.00 -8.69 -3.20
CA LEU A 72 2.18 -9.56 -3.19
C LEU A 72 2.07 -10.64 -2.11
N ASN A 73 1.56 -10.30 -0.93
CA ASN A 73 1.34 -11.28 0.15
C ASN A 73 0.37 -12.38 -0.29
N GLU A 74 -0.74 -12.01 -0.94
CA GLU A 74 -1.69 -12.98 -1.47
C GLU A 74 -1.04 -13.89 -2.53
N GLN A 75 -0.31 -13.32 -3.48
CA GLN A 75 0.43 -14.10 -4.48
C GLN A 75 1.45 -15.05 -3.84
N CYS A 76 2.15 -14.62 -2.78
CA CYS A 76 3.06 -15.49 -2.04
C CYS A 76 2.29 -16.64 -1.36
N ARG A 77 1.13 -16.38 -0.75
CA ARG A 77 0.29 -17.43 -0.14
C ARG A 77 -0.21 -18.44 -1.14
N GLU A 78 -0.70 -17.99 -2.30
CA GLU A 78 -1.11 -18.87 -3.40
C GLU A 78 0.06 -19.74 -3.89
N LEU A 79 1.25 -19.15 -4.07
CA LEU A 79 2.44 -19.87 -4.49
C LEU A 79 2.87 -20.93 -3.46
N LEU A 80 2.83 -20.60 -2.17
CA LEU A 80 3.12 -21.55 -1.09
C LEU A 80 2.11 -22.71 -1.09
N ALA A 81 0.83 -22.42 -1.28
CA ALA A 81 -0.22 -23.44 -1.38
C ALA A 81 0.00 -24.36 -2.59
N ALA A 82 0.30 -23.79 -3.77
CA ALA A 82 0.58 -24.56 -4.97
C ALA A 82 1.83 -25.44 -4.81
N LYS A 83 2.88 -24.93 -4.15
CA LYS A 83 4.07 -25.73 -3.83
C LYS A 83 3.77 -26.86 -2.85
N GLN A 84 2.93 -26.63 -1.84
CA GLN A 84 2.53 -27.68 -0.90
C GLN A 84 1.73 -28.79 -1.60
N ASP A 85 0.78 -28.43 -2.46
CA ASP A 85 0.03 -29.40 -3.27
C ASP A 85 0.94 -30.24 -4.18
N LEU A 86 1.95 -29.61 -4.79
CA LEU A 86 2.95 -30.33 -5.59
C LEU A 86 3.75 -31.33 -4.74
N ILE A 87 4.19 -30.93 -3.53
CA ILE A 87 4.91 -31.80 -2.60
C ILE A 87 4.04 -32.99 -2.19
N ASP A 88 2.78 -32.73 -1.85
CA ASP A 88 1.84 -33.77 -1.43
C ASP A 88 1.61 -34.79 -2.56
N LYS A 89 1.38 -34.31 -3.79
CA LYS A 89 1.26 -35.16 -4.99
C LYS A 89 2.51 -35.97 -5.26
N ALA A 90 3.68 -35.33 -5.22
CA ALA A 90 4.97 -36.02 -5.43
C ALA A 90 5.18 -37.10 -4.37
N ARG A 91 4.86 -36.81 -3.10
CA ARG A 91 4.96 -37.78 -2.01
C ARG A 91 4.05 -38.98 -2.23
N VAL A 92 2.78 -38.76 -2.57
CA VAL A 92 1.82 -39.84 -2.85
C VAL A 92 2.33 -40.74 -3.98
N ILE A 93 2.77 -40.16 -5.09
CA ILE A 93 3.24 -40.92 -6.26
C ILE A 93 4.54 -41.66 -5.96
N LEU A 94 5.55 -40.99 -5.40
CA LEU A 94 6.87 -41.57 -5.18
C LEU A 94 6.85 -42.65 -4.09
N VAL A 95 6.19 -42.41 -2.96
CA VAL A 95 6.03 -43.42 -1.91
C VAL A 95 5.20 -44.60 -2.43
N GLY A 96 4.12 -44.32 -3.18
CA GLY A 96 3.29 -45.34 -3.82
C GLY A 96 4.10 -46.23 -4.77
N ASN A 97 4.81 -45.63 -5.72
CA ASN A 97 5.66 -46.36 -6.68
C ASN A 97 6.75 -47.17 -5.97
N ARG A 98 7.38 -46.59 -4.95
CA ARG A 98 8.39 -47.29 -4.15
C ARG A 98 7.82 -48.51 -3.44
N SER A 99 6.63 -48.40 -2.84
CA SER A 99 5.95 -49.54 -2.19
C SER A 99 5.65 -50.68 -3.17
N LEU A 100 5.26 -50.34 -4.41
CA LEU A 100 5.03 -51.33 -5.47
C LEU A 100 6.33 -52.02 -5.89
N LEU A 101 7.44 -51.26 -6.00
CA LEU A 101 8.76 -51.81 -6.31
C LEU A 101 9.25 -52.76 -5.21
N GLN A 102 9.10 -52.40 -3.93
CA GLN A 102 9.48 -53.28 -2.82
C GLN A 102 8.67 -54.60 -2.84
N ARG A 103 7.37 -54.52 -3.14
CA ARG A 103 6.53 -55.72 -3.32
C ARG A 103 7.00 -56.59 -4.48
N LEU A 104 7.39 -55.98 -5.60
CA LEU A 104 7.90 -56.70 -6.76
C LEU A 104 9.25 -57.38 -6.46
N GLN A 105 10.16 -56.69 -5.77
CA GLN A 105 11.44 -57.25 -5.29
C GLN A 105 11.19 -58.48 -4.42
N ALA A 106 10.29 -58.37 -3.43
CA ALA A 106 9.92 -59.47 -2.56
C ALA A 106 9.35 -60.67 -3.34
N SER A 107 8.51 -60.43 -4.37
CA SER A 107 7.93 -61.51 -5.18
C SER A 107 8.91 -62.19 -6.15
N THR A 108 10.00 -61.52 -6.51
CA THR A 108 10.99 -62.02 -7.49
C THR A 108 12.25 -62.58 -6.82
N GLY A 109 12.31 -62.57 -5.49
CA GLY A 109 13.46 -63.05 -4.72
C GLY A 109 14.67 -62.11 -4.75
N VAL A 110 14.49 -60.87 -5.22
CA VAL A 110 15.51 -59.81 -5.17
C VAL A 110 15.52 -59.22 -3.77
N PRO A 111 16.70 -58.90 -3.18
CA PRO A 111 16.78 -58.23 -1.89
C PRO A 111 15.95 -56.93 -1.89
N VAL A 112 15.07 -56.79 -0.89
CA VAL A 112 14.26 -55.59 -0.71
C VAL A 112 15.14 -54.50 -0.13
N THR A 113 15.15 -53.33 -0.76
CA THR A 113 15.81 -52.14 -0.23
C THR A 113 15.03 -51.59 0.96
N ASP A 114 15.65 -51.64 2.14
CA ASP A 114 15.11 -51.07 3.38
C ASP A 114 15.10 -49.53 3.36
N ASP A 115 14.17 -48.94 4.10
CA ASP A 115 13.94 -47.50 4.15
C ASP A 115 15.15 -46.72 4.69
N SER A 116 15.89 -47.31 5.62
CA SER A 116 17.10 -46.70 6.20
C SER A 116 18.33 -46.78 5.28
N ASN A 117 18.32 -47.72 4.33
CA ASN A 117 19.41 -47.95 3.38
C ASN A 117 19.19 -47.25 2.03
N ASP A 118 18.01 -46.65 1.83
CA ASP A 118 17.66 -45.90 0.63
C ASP A 118 17.98 -44.40 0.82
N SER A 119 19.23 -44.04 0.52
CA SER A 119 19.72 -42.66 0.66
C SER A 119 18.87 -41.62 -0.11
N ALA A 120 18.27 -42.00 -1.24
CA ALA A 120 17.42 -41.11 -2.02
C ALA A 120 16.08 -40.86 -1.31
N TYR A 121 15.50 -41.88 -0.70
CA TYR A 121 14.28 -41.77 0.09
C TYR A 121 14.49 -41.00 1.40
N THR A 122 15.63 -41.22 2.08
CA THR A 122 15.99 -40.44 3.28
C THR A 122 16.13 -38.95 2.94
N ASN A 123 16.88 -38.63 1.88
CA ASN A 123 17.07 -37.25 1.42
C ASN A 123 15.74 -36.58 1.04
N PHE A 124 14.88 -37.29 0.31
CA PHE A 124 13.55 -36.78 -0.04
C PHE A 124 12.71 -36.40 1.19
N ASN A 125 12.69 -37.24 2.22
CA ASN A 125 11.95 -36.94 3.45
C ASN A 125 12.56 -35.76 4.21
N GLN A 126 13.89 -35.67 4.26
CA GLN A 126 14.58 -34.55 4.89
C GLN A 126 14.22 -33.22 4.21
N ILE A 127 14.24 -33.17 2.87
CA ILE A 127 13.88 -31.95 2.12
C ILE A 127 12.43 -31.52 2.42
N ILE A 128 11.50 -32.47 2.54
CA ILE A 128 10.10 -32.18 2.88
C ILE A 128 9.97 -31.65 4.32
N GLU A 129 10.71 -32.23 5.25
CA GLU A 129 10.72 -31.79 6.64
C GLU A 129 11.31 -30.38 6.79
N GLU A 130 12.44 -30.11 6.13
CA GLU A 130 13.04 -28.79 6.06
C GLU A 130 12.06 -27.75 5.49
N TRP A 131 11.35 -28.09 4.41
CA TRP A 131 10.30 -27.26 3.85
C TRP A 131 9.17 -26.98 4.87
N THR A 132 8.71 -28.01 5.56
CA THR A 132 7.63 -27.91 6.55
C THR A 132 8.02 -26.97 7.70
N VAL A 133 9.27 -27.03 8.15
CA VAL A 133 9.82 -26.13 9.18
C VAL A 133 9.91 -24.68 8.67
N GLN A 134 10.37 -24.48 7.43
CA GLN A 134 10.47 -23.14 6.83
C GLN A 134 9.11 -22.46 6.66
N VAL A 135 8.09 -23.20 6.25
CA VAL A 135 6.72 -22.64 6.12
C VAL A 135 6.15 -22.30 7.50
N ARG A 136 6.29 -23.19 8.49
CA ARG A 136 5.74 -22.97 9.84
C ARG A 136 6.40 -21.82 10.59
N SER A 137 7.72 -21.67 10.46
CA SER A 137 8.46 -20.57 11.11
C SER A 137 8.07 -19.20 10.56
N ARG A 138 7.79 -19.09 9.25
CA ARG A 138 7.41 -17.83 8.61
C ARG A 138 5.94 -17.44 8.83
N THR A 139 5.04 -18.41 8.90
CA THR A 139 3.62 -18.14 9.20
C THR A 139 3.36 -17.79 10.67
N GLY A 140 4.31 -18.09 11.58
CA GLY A 140 4.18 -17.81 13.01
C GLY A 140 4.36 -16.34 13.41
N ASP A 141 5.15 -15.57 12.67
CA ASP A 141 5.47 -14.16 12.98
C ASP A 141 4.35 -13.18 12.57
N GLU A 142 3.41 -13.57 11.69
CA GLU A 142 2.35 -12.68 11.19
C GLU A 142 1.32 -12.24 12.26
N LYS A 143 1.35 -12.78 13.47
CA LYS A 143 0.43 -12.39 14.56
C LYS A 143 0.91 -11.21 15.40
N GLN A 144 2.13 -10.73 15.21
CA GLN A 144 2.68 -9.60 15.96
C GLN A 144 3.47 -8.70 15.03
N GLU A 145 2.82 -7.85 14.22
CA GLU A 145 3.53 -6.65 13.77
C GLU A 145 2.59 -5.49 13.43
N SER A 146 2.76 -4.45 14.24
CA SER A 146 2.40 -3.04 14.13
C SER A 146 1.09 -2.64 13.47
N GLY A 147 0.17 -2.19 14.33
CA GLY A 147 -0.94 -1.35 13.93
C GLY A 147 -0.48 -0.03 13.27
N PRO A 148 -1.38 0.65 12.55
CA PRO A 148 -1.10 1.89 11.81
C PRO A 148 -0.63 3.06 12.68
N GLU A 149 -0.72 2.94 14.01
CA GLU A 149 -0.24 3.94 14.97
C GLU A 149 1.29 4.05 15.01
N ASP A 150 2.00 2.96 14.74
CA ASP A 150 3.46 2.91 14.86
C ASP A 150 4.15 3.72 13.74
N ILE A 151 3.61 3.65 12.52
CA ILE A 151 4.14 4.39 11.36
C ILE A 151 3.95 5.90 11.52
N ASN A 152 2.77 6.33 11.99
CA ASN A 152 2.51 7.75 12.25
C ASN A 152 3.45 8.26 13.36
N HIS A 153 3.62 7.49 14.45
CA HIS A 153 4.52 7.86 15.53
C HIS A 153 5.98 7.98 15.04
N LEU A 154 6.46 7.06 14.20
CA LEU A 154 7.80 7.08 13.61
C LEU A 154 8.02 8.31 12.71
N LEU A 155 7.01 8.68 11.91
CA LEU A 155 7.09 9.83 11.00
C LEU A 155 7.07 11.17 11.76
N PHE A 156 6.29 11.29 12.82
CA PHE A 156 6.21 12.53 13.61
C PHE A 156 7.40 12.73 14.56
N SER A 157 8.03 11.65 15.02
CA SER A 157 9.22 11.74 15.88
C SER A 157 10.51 12.08 15.10
N ALA A 158 10.57 11.80 13.79
CA ALA A 158 11.70 12.18 12.94
C ALA A 158 11.70 13.67 12.49
N ILE A 159 10.59 14.39 12.67
CA ILE A 159 10.38 15.75 12.14
C ILE A 159 10.67 16.85 13.17
N VAL A 160 10.98 16.53 14.43
CA VAL A 160 11.36 17.55 15.42
C VAL A 160 12.89 17.68 15.49
N PRO A 161 13.53 18.66 14.83
CA PRO A 161 14.85 19.10 15.25
C PRO A 161 14.69 19.72 16.65
N GLY A 162 15.38 19.14 17.63
CA GLY A 162 15.40 19.66 18.99
C GLY A 162 15.85 21.12 19.03
N ASN A 163 15.14 21.92 19.80
CA ASN A 163 15.60 23.22 20.29
C ASN A 163 16.39 23.03 21.57
#